data_AF-A0A2V7U0K5-F1
#
_entry.id   AF-A0A2V7U0K5-F1
#
_cell.length_a   1.000
_cell.length_b   1.000
_cell.length_c   1.000
_cell.angle_alpha   90.00
_cell.angle_beta   90.00
_cell.angle_gamma   90.00
#
_symmetry.space_group_name_H-M   'P 1'
#
loop_
_entity.id
_entity.type
_entity.pdbx_description
1 polymer ?
#
loop_
_entity_poly.entity_id
_entity_poly.type
_entity_poly.pdbx_seq_one_letter_code
_entity_poly.pdbx_strand_id
1 'polypeptide(L)'
;MARSRSRLVVLAAAALAGGALTVAGAAPSPATQSAAEDVYPRDITPPAGTQYPCALTALPRALPGIPEADRAYINRTYARILRATQAKLVLLKALEESRDLPAAGARYEEAARPLAARLHAEPAPDGLGGFQEDVGQALALQQAFFAKAVPLREAGRSMADVYRLAEGRQASARLISAWGRMQARYPGWSSETSNSIYHHLCALDLF
;
A
#
# COMPACT_ATOMS: atom_id res chain seq x y z
N MET A 1 27.23 -61.17 -11.65
CA MET A 1 28.68 -61.33 -11.42
C MET A 1 29.41 -61.31 -12.75
N ALA A 2 30.60 -60.69 -12.78
CA ALA A 2 31.53 -60.58 -13.92
C ALA A 2 31.14 -59.58 -15.03
N ARG A 3 32.03 -58.75 -15.60
CA ARG A 3 33.46 -58.46 -15.39
C ARG A 3 33.84 -57.29 -16.31
N SER A 4 34.91 -56.58 -15.94
CA SER A 4 35.91 -55.96 -16.84
C SER A 4 35.52 -54.75 -17.69
N ARG A 5 36.38 -53.76 -17.97
CA ARG A 5 37.77 -53.45 -17.58
C ARG A 5 38.05 -52.05 -18.15
N SER A 6 38.70 -51.21 -17.35
CA SER A 6 39.89 -50.41 -17.70
C SER A 6 39.93 -49.62 -19.03
N ARG A 7 40.26 -48.32 -18.94
CA ARG A 7 41.63 -47.83 -19.23
C ARG A 7 41.80 -46.35 -18.88
N LEU A 8 43.07 -46.05 -18.63
CA LEU A 8 43.70 -44.88 -18.06
C LEU A 8 44.28 -44.01 -19.20
N VAL A 9 44.62 -42.76 -18.84
CA VAL A 9 45.57 -41.82 -19.48
C VAL A 9 45.03 -41.02 -20.67
N VAL A 10 45.07 -39.68 -20.56
CA VAL A 10 46.08 -38.79 -21.18
C VAL A 10 46.01 -37.41 -20.52
N LEU A 11 47.17 -36.97 -20.01
CA LEU A 11 47.48 -35.58 -19.66
C LEU A 11 47.69 -34.77 -20.95
N ALA A 12 47.13 -33.57 -21.01
CA ALA A 12 47.62 -32.51 -21.89
C ALA A 12 47.41 -31.15 -21.23
N ALA A 13 48.51 -30.50 -20.88
CA ALA A 13 48.57 -29.08 -20.54
C ALA A 13 48.76 -28.28 -21.82
N ALA A 14 48.04 -27.16 -21.94
CA ALA A 14 48.41 -26.06 -22.82
C ALA A 14 47.84 -24.76 -22.24
N ALA A 15 48.74 -23.92 -21.74
CA ALA A 15 48.47 -22.51 -21.48
C ALA A 15 48.35 -21.76 -22.81
N LEU A 16 47.51 -20.73 -22.87
CA LEU A 16 47.73 -19.53 -23.70
C LEU A 16 46.75 -18.41 -23.30
N ALA A 17 47.34 -17.32 -22.80
CA ALA A 17 47.10 -15.92 -23.09
C ALA A 17 45.66 -15.35 -23.24
N GLY A 18 45.39 -14.32 -22.43
CA GLY A 18 45.16 -12.98 -22.96
C GLY A 18 43.73 -12.63 -23.36
N GLY A 19 43.07 -11.83 -22.52
CA GLY A 19 41.84 -11.14 -22.89
C GLY A 19 41.04 -10.67 -21.68
N ALA A 20 41.57 -9.70 -20.93
CA ALA A 20 40.76 -8.96 -19.97
C ALA A 20 39.77 -8.07 -20.72
N LEU A 21 38.61 -8.62 -21.05
CA LEU A 21 37.44 -7.85 -21.45
C LEU A 21 36.89 -7.15 -20.20
N THR A 22 37.32 -5.90 -20.00
CA THR A 22 36.63 -4.97 -19.12
C THR A 22 35.26 -4.69 -19.75
N VAL A 23 34.25 -5.48 -19.35
CA VAL A 23 32.85 -5.11 -19.56
C VAL A 23 32.65 -3.84 -18.73
N ALA A 24 32.64 -2.70 -19.41
CA ALA A 24 32.18 -1.46 -18.82
C ALA A 24 30.74 -1.71 -18.35
N GLY A 25 30.57 -1.94 -17.05
CA GLY A 25 29.28 -2.01 -16.40
C GLY A 25 28.59 -0.69 -16.62
N ALA A 26 27.70 -0.64 -17.61
CA ALA A 26 26.72 0.41 -17.68
C ALA A 26 25.98 0.39 -16.33
N ALA A 27 26.13 1.46 -15.56
CA ALA A 27 25.32 1.66 -14.37
C ALA A 27 23.85 1.48 -14.80
N PRO A 28 23.07 0.62 -14.13
CA PRO A 28 21.67 0.47 -14.47
C PRO A 28 21.04 1.85 -14.37
N SER A 29 20.50 2.33 -15.51
CA SER A 29 19.67 3.52 -15.50
C SER A 29 18.54 3.27 -14.50
N PRO A 30 18.16 4.25 -13.66
CA PRO A 30 17.04 4.07 -12.76
C PRO A 30 15.84 3.70 -13.63
N ALA A 31 15.37 2.46 -13.47
CA ALA A 31 14.23 1.97 -14.22
C ALA A 31 13.04 2.84 -13.84
N THR A 32 12.67 3.74 -14.74
CA THR A 32 11.42 4.49 -14.68
C THR A 32 10.32 3.46 -14.84
N GLN A 33 9.40 3.38 -13.86
CA GLN A 33 8.19 2.57 -14.02
C GLN A 33 7.58 2.87 -15.38
N SER A 34 7.29 1.83 -16.16
CA SER A 34 6.64 2.05 -17.45
C SER A 34 5.31 2.77 -17.20
N ALA A 35 4.97 3.75 -18.03
CA ALA A 35 3.72 4.52 -17.88
C ALA A 35 2.45 3.64 -17.90
N ALA A 36 2.55 2.38 -18.32
CA ALA A 36 1.48 1.39 -18.31
C ALA A 36 1.22 0.76 -16.93
N GLU A 37 2.19 0.80 -16.01
CA GLU A 37 2.07 0.23 -14.66
C GLU A 37 1.68 1.26 -13.59
N ASP A 38 1.72 2.53 -13.97
CA ASP A 38 1.45 3.65 -13.09
C ASP A 38 -0.06 3.95 -13.02
N VAL A 39 -0.73 3.34 -12.05
CA VAL A 39 -2.19 3.45 -11.86
C VAL A 39 -2.59 4.51 -10.84
N TYR A 40 -1.62 5.13 -10.16
CA TYR A 40 -1.89 6.17 -9.18
C TYR A 40 -2.47 7.41 -9.87
N PRO A 41 -3.57 8.01 -9.36
CA PRO A 41 -4.22 9.09 -10.08
C PRO A 41 -3.35 10.35 -10.11
N ARG A 42 -3.51 11.16 -11.16
CA ARG A 42 -2.86 12.48 -11.24
C ARG A 42 -3.54 13.50 -10.34
N ASP A 43 -4.85 13.38 -10.20
CA ASP A 43 -5.66 14.21 -9.31
C ASP A 43 -5.90 13.46 -8.01
N ILE A 44 -5.50 14.10 -6.92
CA ILE A 44 -5.65 13.60 -5.55
C ILE A 44 -6.55 14.50 -4.72
N THR A 45 -7.23 15.47 -5.34
CA THR A 45 -8.07 16.47 -4.67
C THR A 45 -9.09 15.77 -3.76
N PRO A 46 -9.31 16.25 -2.52
CA PRO A 46 -10.36 15.69 -1.67
C PRO A 46 -11.75 15.92 -2.31
N PRO A 47 -12.73 15.04 -2.06
CA PRO A 47 -14.10 15.25 -2.53
C PRO A 47 -14.66 16.61 -2.09
N ALA A 48 -15.58 17.16 -2.89
CA ALA A 48 -16.14 18.48 -2.66
C ALA A 48 -16.69 18.65 -1.23
N GLY A 49 -16.23 19.72 -0.57
CA GLY A 49 -16.63 20.06 0.80
C GLY A 49 -16.08 19.11 1.87
N THR A 50 -15.04 18.33 1.56
CA THR A 50 -14.25 17.57 2.54
C THR A 50 -12.80 18.06 2.51
N GLN A 51 -12.00 17.67 3.51
CA GLN A 51 -10.57 17.95 3.57
C GLN A 51 -9.82 16.74 4.12
N TYR A 52 -8.58 16.54 3.67
CA TYR A 52 -7.71 15.55 4.31
C TYR A 52 -7.32 16.05 5.72
N PRO A 53 -7.21 15.15 6.70
CA PRO A 53 -6.79 15.53 8.06
C PRO A 53 -5.29 15.84 8.17
N CYS A 54 -4.52 15.57 7.11
CA CYS A 54 -3.09 15.79 7.03
C CYS A 54 -2.69 16.35 5.66
N ALA A 55 -1.42 16.76 5.52
CA ALA A 55 -0.86 17.31 4.30
C ALA A 55 -0.58 16.22 3.24
N LEU A 56 -1.64 15.52 2.79
CA LEU A 56 -1.53 14.48 1.78
C LEU A 56 -1.01 15.06 0.46
N THR A 57 0.14 14.54 0.04
CA THR A 57 0.78 14.85 -1.24
C THR A 57 0.72 13.64 -2.15
N ALA A 58 0.74 13.88 -3.47
CA ALA A 58 0.73 12.81 -4.46
C ALA A 58 1.94 11.89 -4.30
N LEU A 59 1.75 10.62 -4.58
CA LEU A 59 2.81 9.62 -4.55
C LEU A 59 3.83 9.90 -5.68
N PRO A 60 5.14 10.05 -5.38
CA PRO A 60 6.14 10.26 -6.42
C PRO A 60 6.16 9.09 -7.40
N ARG A 61 6.08 9.37 -8.71
CA ARG A 61 5.99 8.31 -9.74
C ARG A 61 7.20 7.37 -9.73
N ALA A 62 8.38 7.91 -9.48
CA ALA A 62 9.62 7.12 -9.46
C ALA A 62 9.82 6.32 -8.16
N LEU A 63 9.05 6.62 -7.10
CA LEU A 63 9.20 6.02 -5.76
C LEU A 63 10.67 5.90 -5.31
N PRO A 64 11.44 7.00 -5.26
CA PRO A 64 12.87 6.96 -4.97
C PRO A 64 13.19 6.27 -3.64
N GLY A 65 14.08 5.28 -3.72
CA GLY A 65 14.53 4.41 -2.62
C GLY A 65 13.60 3.24 -2.31
N ILE A 66 12.52 3.05 -3.09
CA ILE A 66 11.79 1.77 -3.16
C ILE A 66 12.44 0.89 -4.25
N PRO A 67 12.73 -0.39 -3.96
CA PRO A 67 13.17 -1.38 -4.96
C PRO A 67 12.16 -1.56 -6.07
N GLU A 68 12.63 -1.69 -7.31
CA GLU A 68 11.77 -1.80 -8.50
C GLU A 68 10.69 -2.88 -8.39
N ALA A 69 11.05 -4.05 -7.84
CA ALA A 69 10.15 -5.17 -7.60
C ALA A 69 8.92 -4.81 -6.73
N ASP A 70 9.05 -3.81 -5.85
CA ASP A 70 8.00 -3.41 -4.91
C ASP A 70 7.11 -2.28 -5.48
N ARG A 71 7.64 -1.49 -6.42
CA ARG A 71 7.03 -0.22 -6.85
C ARG A 71 5.63 -0.40 -7.43
N ALA A 72 5.41 -1.43 -8.25
CA ALA A 72 4.12 -1.65 -8.89
C ALA A 72 3.04 -2.01 -7.86
N TYR A 73 3.40 -2.84 -6.87
CA TYR A 73 2.52 -3.18 -5.75
C TYR A 73 2.20 -1.95 -4.89
N ILE A 74 3.20 -1.14 -4.53
CA ILE A 74 3.00 0.10 -3.76
C ILE A 74 2.09 1.06 -4.54
N ASN A 75 2.39 1.35 -5.81
CA ASN A 75 1.60 2.25 -6.64
C ASN A 75 0.11 1.84 -6.68
N ARG A 76 -0.17 0.58 -6.99
CA ARG A 76 -1.55 0.04 -7.01
C ARG A 76 -2.24 0.11 -5.65
N THR A 77 -1.52 -0.25 -4.59
CA THR A 77 -2.08 -0.27 -3.23
C THR A 77 -2.44 1.14 -2.76
N TYR A 78 -1.53 2.10 -2.92
CA TYR A 78 -1.76 3.48 -2.50
C TYR A 78 -2.79 4.20 -3.37
N ALA A 79 -2.92 3.85 -4.66
CA ALA A 79 -4.01 4.33 -5.50
C ALA A 79 -5.39 3.91 -4.97
N ARG A 80 -5.50 2.67 -4.47
CA ARG A 80 -6.73 2.13 -3.89
C ARG A 80 -6.98 2.67 -2.48
N ILE A 81 -5.93 2.83 -1.67
CA ILE A 81 -6.02 3.52 -0.36
C ILE A 81 -6.57 4.92 -0.55
N LEU A 82 -6.07 5.69 -1.51
CA LEU A 82 -6.57 7.04 -1.79
C LEU A 82 -8.07 7.03 -2.11
N ARG A 83 -8.55 6.10 -2.96
CA ARG A 83 -9.98 5.97 -3.27
C ARG A 83 -10.82 5.65 -2.03
N ALA A 84 -10.37 4.72 -1.20
CA ALA A 84 -11.04 4.36 0.06
C ALA A 84 -11.06 5.56 1.02
N THR A 85 -9.96 6.29 1.14
CA THR A 85 -9.84 7.52 1.91
C THR A 85 -10.82 8.59 1.45
N GLN A 86 -10.88 8.87 0.14
CA GLN A 86 -11.82 9.86 -0.41
C GLN A 86 -13.27 9.46 -0.13
N ALA A 87 -13.64 8.19 -0.32
CA ALA A 87 -14.98 7.71 -0.01
C ALA A 87 -15.30 7.78 1.51
N LYS A 88 -14.31 7.48 2.36
CA LYS A 88 -14.42 7.61 3.82
C LYS A 88 -14.68 9.06 4.24
N LEU A 89 -14.00 10.04 3.64
CA LEU A 89 -14.24 11.45 3.94
C LEU A 89 -15.69 11.88 3.67
N VAL A 90 -16.27 11.38 2.57
CA VAL A 90 -17.69 11.63 2.26
C VAL A 90 -18.60 11.01 3.32
N LEU A 91 -18.31 9.79 3.77
CA LEU A 91 -19.10 9.13 4.81
C LEU A 91 -18.94 9.80 6.19
N LEU A 92 -17.75 10.21 6.58
CA LEU A 92 -17.53 10.97 7.82
C LEU A 92 -18.31 12.27 7.82
N LYS A 93 -18.27 13.02 6.71
CA LYS A 93 -19.08 14.23 6.54
C LYS A 93 -20.58 13.94 6.66
N ALA A 94 -21.06 12.88 6.01
CA ALA A 94 -22.46 12.45 6.09
C ALA A 94 -22.87 12.11 7.55
N LEU A 95 -21.97 11.48 8.32
CA LEU A 95 -22.17 11.22 9.76
C LEU A 95 -22.23 12.52 10.57
N GLU A 96 -21.31 13.46 10.34
CA GLU A 96 -21.28 14.75 11.04
C GLU A 96 -22.57 15.55 10.79
N GLU A 97 -22.97 15.65 9.53
CA GLU A 97 -24.13 16.43 9.09
C GLU A 97 -25.46 15.67 9.23
N SER A 98 -25.41 14.37 9.55
CA SER A 98 -26.58 13.48 9.66
C SER A 98 -27.46 13.44 8.39
N ARG A 99 -26.83 13.50 7.21
CA ARG A 99 -27.52 13.51 5.91
C ARG A 99 -26.86 12.55 4.94
N ASP A 100 -27.63 12.06 3.96
CA ASP A 100 -27.14 11.21 2.86
C ASP A 100 -26.39 9.93 3.29
N LEU A 101 -26.62 9.46 4.53
CA LEU A 101 -25.91 8.31 5.12
C LEU A 101 -25.96 7.04 4.26
N PRO A 102 -27.11 6.61 3.70
CA PRO A 102 -27.14 5.40 2.87
C PRO A 102 -26.29 5.51 1.61
N ALA A 103 -26.34 6.66 0.93
CA ALA A 103 -25.58 6.90 -0.30
C ALA A 103 -24.07 6.99 -0.02
N ALA A 104 -23.68 7.70 1.04
CA ALA A 104 -22.28 7.81 1.46
C ALA A 104 -21.73 6.45 1.93
N GLY A 105 -22.55 5.67 2.64
CA GLY A 105 -22.20 4.31 3.07
C GLY A 105 -21.96 3.37 1.90
N ALA A 106 -22.85 3.36 0.91
CA ALA A 106 -22.69 2.57 -0.31
C ALA A 106 -21.41 2.94 -1.09
N ARG A 107 -21.11 4.24 -1.20
CA ARG A 107 -19.89 4.73 -1.85
C ARG A 107 -18.62 4.28 -1.12
N TYR A 108 -18.61 4.32 0.21
CA TYR A 108 -17.49 3.81 1.00
C TYR A 108 -17.28 2.32 0.76
N GLU A 109 -18.36 1.53 0.81
CA GLU A 109 -18.33 0.10 0.58
C GLU A 109 -17.82 -0.28 -0.83
N GLU A 110 -18.24 0.46 -1.85
CA GLU A 110 -17.77 0.28 -3.23
C GLU A 110 -16.26 0.55 -3.38
N ALA A 111 -15.69 1.44 -2.57
CA ALA A 111 -14.26 1.74 -2.59
C ALA A 111 -13.44 0.79 -1.69
N ALA A 112 -13.91 0.50 -0.49
CA ALA A 112 -13.18 -0.25 0.54
C ALA A 112 -13.16 -1.76 0.26
N ARG A 113 -14.28 -2.34 -0.19
CA ARG A 113 -14.38 -3.78 -0.41
C ARG A 113 -13.45 -4.30 -1.51
N PRO A 114 -13.33 -3.65 -2.69
CA PRO A 114 -12.36 -4.09 -3.70
C PRO A 114 -10.91 -3.95 -3.23
N LEU A 115 -10.59 -2.92 -2.43
CA LEU A 115 -9.26 -2.78 -1.83
C LEU A 115 -8.96 -3.96 -0.90
N ALA A 116 -9.85 -4.26 0.05
CA ALA A 116 -9.69 -5.40 0.96
C ALA A 116 -9.57 -6.74 0.21
N ALA A 117 -10.43 -6.97 -0.78
CA ALA A 117 -10.39 -8.19 -1.59
C ALA A 117 -9.07 -8.32 -2.37
N ARG A 118 -8.54 -7.23 -2.93
CA ARG A 118 -7.27 -7.22 -3.65
C ARG A 118 -6.08 -7.39 -2.72
N LEU A 119 -6.08 -6.77 -1.54
CA LEU A 119 -5.08 -7.01 -0.50
C LEU A 119 -5.09 -8.46 -0.02
N HIS A 120 -6.18 -9.21 -0.16
CA HIS A 120 -6.17 -10.63 0.15
C HIS A 120 -5.70 -11.50 -1.03
N ALA A 121 -6.09 -11.15 -2.25
CA ALA A 121 -5.87 -11.98 -3.44
C ALA A 121 -4.52 -11.76 -4.15
N GLU A 122 -3.94 -10.56 -4.07
CA GLU A 122 -2.67 -10.23 -4.71
C GLU A 122 -1.53 -10.60 -3.75
N PRO A 123 -0.59 -11.50 -4.11
CA PRO A 123 0.54 -11.80 -3.23
C PRO A 123 1.41 -10.54 -3.08
N ALA A 124 1.67 -10.13 -1.84
CA ALA A 124 2.63 -9.06 -1.59
C ALA A 124 4.05 -9.51 -1.94
N PRO A 125 4.90 -8.60 -2.45
CA PRO A 125 6.34 -8.83 -2.53
C PRO A 125 6.94 -9.25 -1.19
N ASP A 126 8.07 -9.95 -1.24
CA ASP A 126 8.76 -10.44 -0.03
C ASP A 126 9.04 -9.29 0.96
N GLY A 127 8.62 -9.52 2.20
CA GLY A 127 8.73 -8.54 3.29
C GLY A 127 7.58 -7.53 3.38
N LEU A 128 6.63 -7.48 2.44
CA LEU A 128 5.45 -6.62 2.50
C LEU A 128 4.18 -7.30 3.03
N GLY A 129 4.21 -8.61 3.28
CA GLY A 129 3.05 -9.36 3.79
C GLY A 129 2.47 -8.82 5.10
N GLY A 130 3.33 -8.40 6.05
CA GLY A 130 2.84 -7.79 7.30
C GLY A 130 2.17 -6.42 7.09
N PHE A 131 2.68 -5.61 6.15
CA PHE A 131 2.04 -4.34 5.79
C PHE A 131 0.66 -4.58 5.18
N GLN A 132 0.58 -5.53 4.24
CA GLN A 132 -0.67 -5.94 3.60
C GLN A 132 -1.70 -6.40 4.63
N GLU A 133 -1.29 -7.25 5.57
CA GLU A 133 -2.15 -7.76 6.64
C GLU A 133 -2.69 -6.63 7.52
N ASP A 134 -1.82 -5.72 7.99
CA ASP A 134 -2.26 -4.64 8.87
C ASP A 134 -3.20 -3.65 8.15
N VAL A 135 -2.95 -3.32 6.88
CA VAL A 135 -3.89 -2.48 6.10
C VAL A 135 -5.22 -3.22 5.89
N GLY A 136 -5.19 -4.53 5.58
CA GLY A 136 -6.39 -5.34 5.44
C GLY A 136 -7.23 -5.37 6.73
N GLN A 137 -6.58 -5.57 7.87
CA GLN A 137 -7.25 -5.55 9.18
C GLN A 137 -7.78 -4.16 9.53
N ALA A 138 -7.05 -3.09 9.22
CA ALA A 138 -7.53 -1.72 9.40
C ALA A 138 -8.83 -1.49 8.62
N LEU A 139 -8.90 -1.90 7.35
CA LEU A 139 -10.11 -1.76 6.53
C LEU A 139 -11.28 -2.55 7.09
N ALA A 140 -11.06 -3.80 7.51
CA ALA A 140 -12.11 -4.61 8.14
C ALA A 140 -12.67 -3.94 9.40
N LEU A 141 -11.79 -3.35 10.22
CA LEU A 141 -12.19 -2.59 11.41
C LEU A 141 -12.93 -1.31 11.05
N GLN A 142 -12.53 -0.58 10.00
CA GLN A 142 -13.27 0.59 9.54
C GLN A 142 -14.66 0.23 9.01
N GLN A 143 -14.80 -0.87 8.28
CA GLN A 143 -16.11 -1.36 7.85
C GLN A 143 -17.00 -1.72 9.04
N ALA A 144 -16.45 -2.40 10.04
CA ALA A 144 -17.16 -2.70 11.29
C ALA A 144 -17.54 -1.43 12.07
N PHE A 145 -16.65 -0.42 12.08
CA PHE A 145 -16.94 0.90 12.65
C PHE A 145 -18.14 1.54 11.96
N PHE A 146 -18.14 1.64 10.63
CA PHE A 146 -19.21 2.30 9.89
C PHE A 146 -20.53 1.53 9.94
N ALA A 147 -20.49 0.20 9.95
CA ALA A 147 -21.67 -0.64 10.16
C ALA A 147 -22.37 -0.37 11.50
N LYS A 148 -21.64 0.15 12.49
CA LYS A 148 -22.18 0.59 13.79
C LYS A 148 -22.49 2.09 13.83
N ALA A 149 -21.62 2.92 13.25
CA ALA A 149 -21.74 4.37 13.29
C ALA A 149 -22.97 4.88 12.53
N VAL A 150 -23.29 4.29 11.36
CA VAL A 150 -24.43 4.71 10.54
C VAL A 150 -25.76 4.52 11.29
N PRO A 151 -26.11 3.32 11.80
CA PRO A 151 -27.33 3.14 12.58
C PRO A 151 -27.40 4.01 13.84
N LEU A 152 -26.27 4.27 14.50
CA LEU A 152 -26.23 5.19 15.65
C LEU A 152 -26.66 6.60 15.25
N ARG A 153 -26.15 7.11 14.12
CA ARG A 153 -26.51 8.45 13.63
C ARG A 153 -27.94 8.50 13.12
N GLU A 154 -28.43 7.47 12.43
CA GLU A 154 -29.84 7.36 12.03
C GLU A 154 -30.79 7.35 13.24
N ALA A 155 -30.37 6.74 14.36
CA ALA A 155 -31.10 6.77 15.63
C ALA A 155 -30.95 8.10 16.42
N GLY A 156 -30.33 9.13 15.82
CA GLY A 156 -30.17 10.45 16.43
C GLY A 156 -29.07 10.56 17.50
N ARG A 157 -28.20 9.56 17.63
CA ARG A 157 -27.07 9.59 18.59
C ARG A 157 -26.02 10.59 18.15
N SER A 158 -25.28 11.16 19.10
CA SER A 158 -24.27 12.20 18.82
C SER A 158 -23.00 11.64 18.16
N MET A 159 -22.19 12.50 17.53
CA MET A 159 -20.84 12.10 17.09
C MET A 159 -19.94 11.67 18.26
N ALA A 160 -20.18 12.20 19.47
CA ALA A 160 -19.47 11.73 20.66
C ALA A 160 -19.75 10.25 20.97
N ASP A 161 -20.95 9.75 20.66
CA ASP A 161 -21.26 8.31 20.76
C ASP A 161 -20.55 7.50 19.67
N VAL A 162 -20.49 8.03 18.44
CA VAL A 162 -19.77 7.41 17.32
C VAL A 162 -18.28 7.26 17.63
N TYR A 163 -17.64 8.30 18.16
CA TYR A 163 -16.21 8.27 18.51
C TYR A 163 -15.86 7.36 19.68
N ARG A 164 -16.85 6.84 20.42
CA ARG A 164 -16.62 5.82 21.47
C ARG A 164 -16.42 4.42 20.90
N LEU A 165 -16.87 4.15 19.67
CA LEU A 165 -16.71 2.85 19.01
C LEU A 165 -15.22 2.46 19.01
N ALA A 166 -14.95 1.25 19.51
CA ALA A 166 -13.58 0.79 19.74
C ALA A 166 -12.85 0.50 18.42
N GLU A 167 -13.59 0.10 17.38
CA GLU A 167 -13.09 -0.30 16.08
C GLU A 167 -12.25 0.79 15.42
N GLY A 168 -12.62 2.06 15.58
CA GLY A 168 -11.85 3.13 14.97
C GLY A 168 -10.45 3.24 15.58
N ARG A 169 -10.30 3.16 16.91
CA ARG A 169 -8.99 3.20 17.57
C ARG A 169 -8.16 1.94 17.25
N GLN A 170 -8.83 0.80 17.11
CA GLN A 170 -8.19 -0.44 16.68
C GLN A 170 -7.69 -0.33 15.24
N ALA A 171 -8.46 0.30 14.34
CA ALA A 171 -8.04 0.56 12.97
C ALA A 171 -6.80 1.48 12.92
N SER A 172 -6.79 2.56 13.71
CA SER A 172 -5.62 3.45 13.85
C SER A 172 -4.36 2.69 14.27
N ALA A 173 -4.49 1.80 15.27
CA ALA A 173 -3.37 0.99 15.74
C ALA A 173 -2.79 0.09 14.63
N ARG A 174 -3.64 -0.45 13.75
CA ARG A 174 -3.20 -1.24 12.59
C ARG A 174 -2.51 -0.37 11.54
N LEU A 175 -3.01 0.82 11.25
CA LEU A 175 -2.37 1.74 10.31
C LEU A 175 -1.00 2.24 10.82
N ILE A 176 -0.87 2.46 12.13
CA ILE A 176 0.42 2.77 12.76
C ILE A 176 1.40 1.59 12.60
N SER A 177 0.93 0.36 12.81
CA SER A 177 1.76 -0.84 12.59
C SER A 177 2.19 -0.98 11.13
N ALA A 178 1.25 -0.78 10.19
CA ALA A 178 1.53 -0.77 8.75
C ALA A 178 2.60 0.26 8.38
N TRP A 179 2.51 1.48 8.93
CA TRP A 179 3.54 2.51 8.76
C TRP A 179 4.90 2.06 9.30
N GLY A 180 4.95 1.53 10.52
CA GLY A 180 6.19 1.03 11.13
C GLY A 180 6.88 -0.05 10.29
N ARG A 181 6.10 -0.93 9.65
CA ARG A 181 6.64 -1.95 8.72
C ARG A 181 7.21 -1.34 7.45
N MET A 182 6.54 -0.34 6.88
CA MET A 182 7.06 0.37 5.71
C MET A 182 8.38 1.09 6.05
N GLN A 183 8.46 1.75 7.20
CA GLN A 183 9.71 2.37 7.67
C GLN A 183 10.83 1.36 7.84
N ALA A 184 10.55 0.22 8.49
CA ALA A 184 11.55 -0.83 8.72
C ALA A 184 12.05 -1.44 7.40
N ARG A 185 11.17 -1.58 6.40
CA ARG A 185 11.50 -2.19 5.11
C ARG A 185 12.28 -1.27 4.18
N TYR A 186 12.11 0.05 4.30
CA TYR A 186 12.69 1.04 3.40
C TYR A 186 13.48 2.12 4.15
N PRO A 187 14.63 1.79 4.76
CA PRO A 187 15.42 2.78 5.51
C PRO A 187 16.03 3.89 4.62
N GLY A 188 16.12 3.67 3.30
CA GLY A 188 16.76 4.58 2.35
C GLY A 188 15.82 5.30 1.38
N TRP A 189 14.49 5.25 1.59
CA TRP A 189 13.55 6.04 0.78
C TRP A 189 13.74 7.55 0.98
N SER A 190 13.40 8.34 -0.03
CA SER A 190 13.44 9.79 0.11
C SER A 190 12.40 10.28 1.12
N SER A 191 12.65 11.45 1.72
CA SER A 191 11.66 12.12 2.59
C SER A 191 10.35 12.38 1.85
N GLU A 192 10.40 12.71 0.56
CA GLU A 192 9.22 12.90 -0.28
C GLU A 192 8.36 11.62 -0.36
N THR A 193 8.99 10.47 -0.63
CA THR A 193 8.31 9.18 -0.73
C THR A 193 7.76 8.75 0.62
N SER A 194 8.57 8.84 1.68
CA SER A 194 8.17 8.45 3.03
C SER A 194 7.02 9.32 3.54
N ASN A 195 7.07 10.63 3.33
CA ASN A 195 6.03 11.57 3.75
C ASN A 195 4.73 11.35 2.99
N SER A 196 4.79 11.15 1.68
CA SER A 196 3.58 10.83 0.90
C SER A 196 2.94 9.53 1.39
N ILE A 197 3.73 8.46 1.56
CA ILE A 197 3.24 7.17 2.07
C ILE A 197 2.61 7.32 3.47
N TYR A 198 3.30 8.01 4.38
CA TYR A 198 2.79 8.28 5.73
C TYR A 198 1.45 9.03 5.67
N HIS A 199 1.36 10.10 4.90
CA HIS A 199 0.12 10.89 4.81
C HIS A 199 -1.03 10.14 4.14
N HIS A 200 -0.78 9.16 3.28
CA HIS A 200 -1.85 8.29 2.78
C HIS A 200 -2.42 7.40 3.88
N LEU A 201 -1.57 6.81 4.72
CA LEU A 201 -2.01 5.98 5.85
C LEU A 201 -2.70 6.84 6.92
N CYS A 202 -2.14 8.01 7.22
CA CYS A 202 -2.75 8.99 8.12
C CYS A 202 -4.10 9.48 7.58
N ALA A 203 -4.20 9.79 6.29
CA ALA A 203 -5.47 10.20 5.71
C ALA A 203 -6.48 9.05 5.65
N LEU A 204 -6.06 7.78 5.60
CA LEU A 204 -6.95 6.64 5.74
C LEU A 204 -7.48 6.48 7.17
N ASP A 205 -6.74 6.92 8.19
CA ASP A 205 -7.11 6.80 9.60
C ASP A 205 -8.42 7.51 9.98
N LEU A 206 -9.15 6.96 10.94
CA LEU A 206 -10.44 7.50 11.41
C LEU A 206 -10.27 8.61 12.47
N PHE A 207 -9.10 8.70 13.11
CA PHE A 207 -8.84 9.55 14.27
C PHE A 207 -7.55 10.37 14.12
#